data_AF-A0A945ALF7-F1
#
_entry.id   AF-A0A945ALF7-F1
#
_cell.length_a   1.000
_cell.length_b   1.000
_cell.length_c   1.000
_cell.angle_alpha   90.00
_cell.angle_beta   90.00
_cell.angle_gamma   90.00
#
_symmetry.space_group_name_H-M   'P 1'
#
loop_
_entity.id
_entity.type
_entity.pdbx_description
1 polymer ?
#
loop_
_entity_poly.entity_id
_entity_poly.type
_entity_poly.pdbx_seq_one_letter_code
_entity_poly.pdbx_strand_id
1 'polypeptide(L)'
;MSFLGKRYQPPCFFRDDGLSDLIGFKSSKWHADDAVGDMFSILENIAEHGPEGSMVTIIMDAEIIWTYFPENGYHFLSAFYKRLAEHLNIELTTFSECLAAKVEVKQLEKLIAGGSVIITLTRW
;
A
#
# COMPACT_ATOMS: atom_id res chain seq x y z
N MET A 1 6.23 8.56 -43.95
CA MET A 1 5.20 7.74 -43.26
C MET A 1 5.67 7.56 -41.83
N SER A 2 5.25 8.42 -40.89
CA SER A 2 5.65 8.34 -39.48
C SER A 2 4.55 7.61 -38.70
N PHE A 3 4.89 6.46 -38.12
CA PHE A 3 4.04 5.79 -37.13
C PHE A 3 4.17 6.56 -35.81
N LEU A 4 3.36 7.61 -35.63
CA LEU A 4 3.09 8.18 -34.31
C LEU A 4 2.06 7.28 -33.62
N GLY A 5 2.52 6.10 -33.18
CA GLY A 5 1.77 5.31 -32.21
C GLY A 5 1.65 6.14 -30.93
N LYS A 6 0.42 6.35 -30.44
CA LYS A 6 0.20 6.99 -29.13
C LYS A 6 1.07 6.26 -28.10
N ARG A 7 2.00 6.97 -27.47
CA ARG A 7 2.77 6.41 -26.34
C ARG A 7 1.79 6.15 -25.21
N TYR A 8 1.53 4.88 -24.94
CA TYR A 8 0.76 4.46 -23.79
C TYR A 8 1.54 4.83 -22.52
N GLN A 9 0.92 5.60 -21.63
CA GLN A 9 1.45 5.95 -20.31
C GLN A 9 0.56 5.24 -19.28
N PRO A 10 0.96 4.06 -18.78
CA PRO A 10 0.18 3.40 -17.74
C PRO A 10 0.23 4.23 -16.46
N PRO A 11 -0.87 4.26 -15.67
CA PRO A 11 -0.80 4.72 -14.30
C PRO A 11 0.09 3.77 -13.49
N CYS A 12 0.93 4.34 -12.63
CA CYS A 12 1.79 3.60 -11.72
C CYS A 12 1.35 3.83 -10.28
N PHE A 13 1.28 2.75 -9.51
CA PHE A 13 1.08 2.78 -8.07
C PHE A 13 2.39 2.39 -7.39
N PHE A 14 2.77 3.13 -6.35
CA PHE A 14 4.00 2.90 -5.62
C PHE A 14 3.69 2.37 -4.24
N ARG A 15 4.36 1.27 -3.89
CA ARG A 15 4.33 0.69 -2.54
C ARG A 15 4.73 1.74 -1.51
N ASP A 16 3.97 1.83 -0.43
CA ASP A 16 4.42 2.53 0.77
C ASP A 16 5.37 1.62 1.54
N ASP A 17 6.67 1.92 1.49
CA ASP A 17 7.69 1.08 2.11
C ASP A 17 7.54 1.01 3.63
N GLY A 18 7.21 2.13 4.27
CA GLY A 18 7.10 2.23 5.72
C GLY A 18 5.98 1.35 6.28
N LEU A 19 4.76 1.50 5.73
CA LEU A 19 3.59 0.74 6.16
C LEU A 19 3.66 -0.73 5.74
N SER A 20 4.18 -1.00 4.55
CA SER A 20 4.33 -2.38 4.08
C SER A 20 5.36 -3.16 4.91
N ASP A 21 6.47 -2.52 5.31
CA ASP A 21 7.49 -3.15 6.17
C ASP A 21 7.04 -3.26 7.64
N LEU A 22 6.20 -2.32 8.11
CA LEU A 22 5.64 -2.36 9.47
C LEU A 22 4.89 -3.67 9.71
N ILE A 23 3.99 -4.01 8.77
CA ILE A 23 3.24 -5.28 8.80
C ILE A 23 4.18 -6.47 8.60
N GLY A 24 5.11 -6.36 7.64
CA GLY A 24 5.99 -7.47 7.24
C GLY A 24 6.96 -7.94 8.31
N PHE A 25 7.49 -7.04 9.14
CA PHE A 25 8.64 -7.34 9.99
C PHE A 25 8.51 -6.91 11.45
N LYS A 26 7.77 -5.84 11.74
CA LYS A 26 7.72 -5.24 13.09
C LYS A 26 6.52 -5.71 13.90
N SER A 27 5.38 -5.86 13.25
CA SER A 27 4.10 -6.23 13.89
C SER A 27 3.96 -7.72 14.20
N SER A 28 4.79 -8.60 13.64
CA SER A 28 4.68 -10.06 13.84
C SER A 28 4.92 -10.52 15.29
N LYS A 29 5.50 -9.67 16.13
CA LYS A 29 5.74 -9.94 17.56
C LYS A 29 4.69 -9.34 18.49
N TRP A 30 3.74 -8.57 17.95
CA TRP A 30 2.77 -7.81 18.74
C TRP A 30 1.45 -8.57 18.82
N HIS A 31 0.64 -8.26 19.84
CA HIS A 31 -0.77 -8.67 19.80
C HIS A 31 -1.46 -8.02 18.61
N ALA A 32 -2.35 -8.75 17.95
CA ALA A 32 -3.00 -8.32 16.72
C ALA A 32 -3.65 -6.94 16.84
N ASP A 33 -4.32 -6.67 17.97
CA ASP A 33 -5.00 -5.40 18.22
C ASP A 33 -4.03 -4.21 18.35
N ASP A 34 -2.87 -4.42 18.99
CA ASP A 34 -1.83 -3.39 19.12
C ASP A 34 -1.23 -3.04 17.75
N ALA A 35 -0.95 -4.06 16.94
CA ALA A 35 -0.44 -3.88 15.58
C ALA A 35 -1.44 -3.14 14.68
N VAL A 36 -2.72 -3.47 14.79
CA VAL A 36 -3.80 -2.75 14.08
C VAL A 36 -3.90 -1.31 14.57
N GLY A 37 -3.81 -1.07 15.88
CA GLY A 37 -3.85 0.27 16.45
C GLY A 37 -2.72 1.18 15.94
N ASP A 38 -1.48 0.69 15.93
CA ASP A 38 -0.32 1.43 15.43
C ASP A 38 -0.47 1.80 13.95
N MET A 39 -0.92 0.83 13.15
CA MET A 39 -1.24 1.07 11.73
C MET A 39 -2.30 2.13 11.52
N PHE A 40 -3.41 2.06 12.26
CA PHE A 40 -4.47 3.04 12.14
C PHE A 40 -4.01 4.43 12.58
N SER A 41 -3.13 4.53 13.58
CA SER A 41 -2.58 5.81 14.01
C SER A 41 -1.80 6.49 12.87
N ILE A 42 -1.06 5.72 12.07
CA ILE A 42 -0.35 6.25 10.89
C ILE A 42 -1.34 6.62 9.78
N LEU A 43 -2.31 5.76 9.47
CA LEU A 43 -3.30 6.02 8.42
C LEU A 43 -4.18 7.23 8.74
N GLU A 44 -4.64 7.36 10.00
CA GLU A 44 -5.42 8.50 10.49
C GLU A 44 -4.60 9.79 10.40
N ASN A 45 -3.30 9.74 10.76
CA ASN A 45 -2.41 10.89 10.61
C ASN A 45 -2.22 11.31 9.14
N ILE A 46 -2.12 10.35 8.21
CA ILE A 46 -2.07 10.63 6.76
C ILE A 46 -3.39 11.22 6.29
N ALA A 47 -4.53 10.71 6.74
CA ALA A 47 -5.84 11.22 6.38
C ALA A 47 -6.09 12.65 6.90
N GLU A 48 -5.57 12.99 8.08
CA GLU A 48 -5.74 14.30 8.70
C GLU A 48 -4.80 15.37 8.10
N HIS A 49 -3.55 15.02 7.83
CA HIS A 49 -2.51 15.99 7.44
C HIS A 49 -2.10 15.91 5.97
N GLY A 50 -2.51 14.86 5.26
CA GLY A 50 -2.22 14.66 3.85
C GLY A 50 -3.12 15.53 2.95
N PRO A 51 -2.73 15.72 1.68
CA PRO A 51 -3.63 16.28 0.68
C PRO A 51 -4.93 15.47 0.57
N GLU A 52 -6.03 16.15 0.23
CA GLU A 52 -7.29 15.46 -0.08
C GLU A 52 -7.08 14.45 -1.21
N GLY A 53 -7.64 13.25 -1.06
CA GLY A 53 -7.43 12.15 -2.01
C GLY A 53 -6.07 11.45 -1.89
N SER A 54 -5.36 11.61 -0.76
CA SER A 54 -4.17 10.83 -0.46
C SER A 54 -4.44 9.33 -0.57
N MET A 55 -3.54 8.61 -1.23
CA MET A 55 -3.63 7.17 -1.44
C MET A 55 -2.41 6.48 -0.87
N VAL A 56 -2.66 5.44 -0.10
CA VAL A 56 -1.63 4.55 0.45
C VAL A 56 -1.79 3.20 -0.21
N THR A 57 -0.69 2.63 -0.72
CA THR A 57 -0.70 1.28 -1.26
C THR A 57 0.20 0.37 -0.43
N ILE A 58 -0.41 -0.68 0.13
CA ILE A 58 0.28 -1.68 0.94
C ILE A 58 0.49 -2.90 0.03
N ILE A 59 1.74 -3.18 -0.32
CA ILE A 59 2.10 -4.28 -1.22
C ILE A 59 3.16 -5.14 -0.53
N MET A 60 2.86 -6.43 -0.39
CA MET A 60 3.71 -7.35 0.35
C MET A 60 3.60 -8.78 -0.16
N ASP A 61 4.66 -9.56 0.07
CA ASP A 61 4.66 -11.00 -0.17
C ASP A 61 3.98 -11.72 1.00
N ALA A 62 2.69 -11.99 0.81
CA ALA A 62 1.83 -12.60 1.82
C ALA A 62 2.31 -13.99 2.26
N GLU A 63 2.92 -14.78 1.36
CA GLU A 63 3.19 -16.20 1.63
C GLU A 63 4.22 -16.39 2.74
N ILE A 64 5.12 -15.43 2.91
CA ILE A 64 6.19 -15.49 3.92
C ILE A 64 5.78 -14.73 5.19
N ILE A 65 5.11 -13.58 5.05
CA ILE A 65 4.84 -12.68 6.18
C ILE A 65 3.88 -13.30 7.19
N TRP A 66 2.78 -13.89 6.71
CA TRP A 66 1.74 -14.39 7.59
C TRP A 66 2.21 -15.56 8.47
N THR A 67 3.20 -16.34 8.03
CA THR A 67 3.77 -17.44 8.81
C THR A 67 4.44 -16.99 10.11
N TYR A 68 4.81 -15.71 10.23
CA TYR A 68 5.36 -15.14 11.45
C TYR A 68 4.28 -14.66 12.43
N PHE A 69 3.01 -14.60 12.00
CA PHE A 69 1.89 -14.22 12.85
C PHE A 69 1.19 -15.46 13.41
N PRO A 70 0.68 -15.40 14.66
CA PRO A 70 -0.20 -16.43 15.19
C PRO A 70 -1.39 -16.70 14.25
N GLU A 71 -1.77 -17.96 14.08
CA GLU A 71 -2.85 -18.39 13.19
C GLU A 71 -2.73 -17.85 11.77
N ASN A 72 -1.50 -17.75 11.25
CA ASN A 72 -1.19 -17.24 9.91
C ASN A 72 -1.80 -15.85 9.65
N GLY A 73 -1.77 -14.96 10.64
CA GLY A 73 -2.24 -13.58 10.50
C GLY A 73 -3.75 -13.42 10.55
N TYR A 74 -4.53 -14.48 10.79
CA TYR A 74 -6.00 -14.44 10.80
C TYR A 74 -6.55 -13.33 11.70
N HIS A 75 -6.08 -13.24 12.94
CA HIS A 75 -6.56 -12.25 13.91
C HIS A 75 -6.26 -10.82 13.47
N PHE A 76 -5.04 -10.59 12.96
CA PHE A 76 -4.63 -9.29 12.45
C PHE A 76 -5.48 -8.87 11.25
N LEU A 77 -5.57 -9.73 10.22
CA LEU A 77 -6.34 -9.45 9.00
C LEU A 77 -7.81 -9.19 9.32
N SER A 78 -8.43 -10.03 10.16
CA SER A 78 -9.82 -9.87 10.55
C SER A 78 -10.06 -8.55 11.28
N ALA A 79 -9.21 -8.18 12.23
CA ALA A 79 -9.34 -6.92 12.96
C ALA A 79 -9.07 -5.71 12.07
N PHE A 80 -8.04 -5.79 11.23
CA PHE A 80 -7.64 -4.72 10.31
C PHE A 80 -8.74 -4.41 9.29
N TYR A 81 -9.25 -5.42 8.59
CA TYR A 81 -10.33 -5.23 7.61
C TYR A 81 -11.65 -4.82 8.24
N LYS A 82 -11.97 -5.33 9.44
CA LYS A 82 -13.15 -4.87 10.17
C LYS A 82 -13.07 -3.37 10.46
N ARG A 83 -11.95 -2.92 11.03
CA ARG A 83 -11.77 -1.51 11.38
C ARG A 83 -11.75 -0.62 10.13
N LEU A 84 -11.18 -1.09 9.01
CA LEU A 84 -11.22 -0.36 7.73
C LEU A 84 -12.65 -0.20 7.22
N ALA A 85 -13.45 -1.27 7.27
CA ALA A 85 -14.84 -1.23 6.82
C ALA A 85 -15.74 -0.32 7.67
N GLU A 86 -15.37 -0.10 8.94
CA GLU A 86 -16.09 0.76 9.89
C GLU A 86 -15.53 2.20 9.93
N HIS A 87 -14.42 2.49 9.24
CA HIS A 87 -13.75 3.78 9.32
C HIS A 87 -14.44 4.84 8.44
N LEU A 88 -14.69 6.03 8.99
CA LEU A 88 -15.42 7.10 8.28
C LEU A 88 -14.55 7.90 7.30
N ASN A 89 -13.26 8.01 7.59
CA ASN A 89 -12.33 8.88 6.85
C ASN A 89 -11.29 8.11 6.02
N ILE A 90 -11.36 6.78 6.02
CA ILE A 90 -10.42 5.90 5.29
C ILE A 90 -11.27 4.93 4.50
N GLU A 91 -11.07 4.91 3.18
CA GLU A 91 -11.80 4.02 2.28
C GLU A 91 -10.86 2.93 1.78
N LEU A 92 -11.32 1.68 1.88
CA LEU A 92 -10.68 0.56 1.19
C LEU A 92 -11.21 0.49 -0.24
N THR A 93 -10.31 0.51 -1.22
CA THR A 93 -10.66 0.57 -2.64
C THR A 93 -9.71 -0.27 -3.48
N THR A 94 -10.07 -0.52 -4.73
CA THR A 94 -9.23 -1.19 -5.72
C THR A 94 -8.53 -0.20 -6.65
N PHE A 95 -7.43 -0.61 -7.30
CA PHE A 95 -6.77 0.25 -8.28
C PHE A 95 -7.68 0.67 -9.45
N SER A 96 -8.60 -0.20 -9.87
CA SER A 96 -9.56 0.12 -10.93
C SER A 96 -10.56 1.19 -10.49
N GLU A 97 -11.07 1.10 -9.26
CA GLU A 97 -11.98 2.10 -8.67
C GLU A 97 -11.27 3.44 -8.46
N CYS A 98 -10.04 3.44 -7.95
CA CYS A 98 -9.19 4.64 -7.85
C CYS A 98 -9.05 5.37 -9.19
N LEU A 99 -8.76 4.63 -10.27
CA LEU A 99 -8.61 5.22 -11.60
C LEU A 99 -9.96 5.74 -12.15
N ALA A 100 -11.05 5.07 -11.84
CA ALA A 100 -12.40 5.51 -12.21
C ALA A 100 -12.85 6.76 -11.45
N ALA A 101 -12.44 6.91 -10.19
CA ALA A 101 -12.74 8.05 -9.31
C ALA A 101 -12.01 9.35 -9.70
N LYS A 102 -11.22 9.33 -10.79
CA LYS A 102 -10.44 10.48 -11.29
C LYS A 102 -9.48 11.08 -10.25
N VAL A 103 -8.85 10.21 -9.44
CA VAL A 103 -7.74 10.62 -8.57
C VAL A 103 -6.69 11.34 -9.42
N GLU A 104 -6.11 12.41 -8.87
CA GLU A 104 -5.09 13.19 -9.56
C GLU A 104 -3.83 12.33 -9.81
N VAL A 105 -3.68 11.87 -11.05
CA VAL A 105 -2.48 11.14 -11.48
C VAL A 105 -1.41 12.16 -11.83
N LYS A 106 -0.39 12.28 -10.97
CA LYS A 106 0.77 13.11 -11.24
C LYS A 106 1.60 12.51 -12.38
N GLN A 107 2.05 13.38 -13.29
CA GLN A 107 2.90 12.95 -14.38
C GLN A 107 4.30 12.62 -13.84
N LEU A 108 4.72 11.38 -14.02
CA LEU A 108 6.08 10.95 -13.72
C LEU A 108 6.99 11.25 -14.92
N GLU A 109 7.94 12.18 -14.75
CA GLU A 109 8.86 12.56 -15.84
C GLU A 109 9.79 11.41 -16.24
N LYS A 110 10.25 10.64 -15.24
CA LYS A 110 11.20 9.55 -15.44
C LYS A 110 10.99 8.46 -14.39
N LEU A 111 10.88 7.22 -14.83
CA LEU A 111 11.01 6.05 -13.99
C LEU A 111 12.46 5.56 -14.05
N ILE A 112 13.09 5.37 -12.90
CA ILE A 112 14.44 4.81 -12.80
C ILE A 112 14.31 3.31 -12.56
N ALA A 113 15.16 2.51 -13.21
CA ALA A 113 15.19 1.07 -12.99
C ALA A 113 15.65 0.75 -11.57
N GLY A 114 14.91 -0.11 -10.87
CA GLY A 114 15.18 -0.56 -9.51
C GLY A 114 14.30 -1.75 -9.13
N GLY A 115 14.59 -2.40 -8.00
CA GLY A 115 13.79 -3.48 -7.45
C GLY A 115 13.01 -3.05 -6.21
N SER A 116 12.06 -3.88 -5.78
CA SER A 116 11.25 -3.66 -4.56
C SER A 116 12.05 -3.81 -3.26
N VAL A 117 13.26 -4.38 -3.31
CA VAL A 117 14.12 -4.64 -2.15
C VAL A 117 15.31 -3.66 -2.10
N ILE A 118 15.88 -3.32 -3.26
CA ILE A 118 16.98 -2.36 -3.42
C ILE A 118 16.71 -1.60 -4.72
N ILE A 119 16.98 -0.29 -4.75
CA ILE A 119 16.81 0.59 -5.93
C ILE A 119 17.82 0.24 -7.08
N THR A 120 18.50 -0.91 -6.98
CA THR A 120 19.41 -1.46 -7.98
C THR A 120 18.94 -2.87 -8.35
N LEU A 121 19.06 -3.24 -9.63
CA LEU A 121 18.72 -4.57 -10.16
C LEU A 121 19.74 -5.68 -9.77
N THR A 122 20.33 -5.61 -8.57
CA THR A 122 21.34 -6.58 -8.12
C THR A 122 20.72 -7.85 -7.52
N ARG A 123 19.41 -7.85 -7.29
CA ARG A 123 18.61 -9.01 -6.91
C ARG A 123 17.45 -9.14 -7.89
N TRP A 124 17.24 -10.34 -8.41
CA TRP A 124 16.22 -10.71 -9.38
C TRP A 124 15.36 -11.83 -8.81
#